data_AF-A0AA91Z564-F1
#
_entry.id   AF-A0AA91Z564-F1
#
_cell.length_a   1.000
_cell.length_b   1.000
_cell.length_c   1.000
_cell.angle_alpha   90.00
_cell.angle_beta   90.00
_cell.angle_gamma   90.00
#
_symmetry.space_group_name_H-M   'P 1'
#
loop_
_entity.id
_entity.type
_entity.pdbx_description
1 polymer ?
#
loop_
_entity_poly.entity_id
_entity_poly.type
_entity_poly.pdbx_seq_one_letter_code
_entity_poly.pdbx_strand_id
1 'polypeptide(L)' 'MAVGKNKGLSKGGKKGVKKKIVDPFTRKDWYDVKAPSMFTKRQVGTTLVNRTQGTKIASEGLKGRVFEVSLADLQAD' A
#
# COMPACT_ATOMS: atom_id res chain seq x y z
N MET A 1 26.78 -31.63 -1.14
CA MET A 1 26.14 -32.82 -1.74
C MET A 1 25.39 -32.35 -2.98
N ALA A 2 25.92 -32.65 -4.16
CA ALA A 2 25.30 -32.29 -5.43
C ALA A 2 24.26 -33.36 -5.80
N VAL A 3 23.00 -32.94 -5.87
CA VAL A 3 21.83 -33.64 -6.41
C VAL A 3 21.02 -32.54 -7.06
N GLY A 4 20.63 -32.53 -8.32
CA GLY A 4 20.61 -33.53 -9.38
C GLY A 4 19.65 -32.97 -10.44
N LYS A 5 20.21 -32.43 -11.52
CA LYS A 5 19.71 -32.51 -12.90
C LYS A 5 18.18 -32.52 -13.13
N ASN A 6 17.57 -31.35 -13.38
CA ASN A 6 16.36 -31.25 -14.21
C ASN A 6 16.70 -30.66 -15.58
N LYS A 7 17.06 -31.56 -16.50
CA LYS A 7 17.23 -31.32 -17.94
C LYS A 7 15.84 -31.47 -18.57
N GLY A 8 15.07 -30.38 -18.64
CA GLY A 8 13.67 -30.44 -19.06
C GLY A 8 13.07 -29.07 -19.36
N LEU A 9 13.67 -28.35 -20.30
CA LEU A 9 13.01 -27.25 -21.01
C LEU A 9 11.81 -27.84 -21.79
N SER A 10 10.64 -27.94 -21.17
CA SER A 10 9.39 -28.00 -21.92
C SER A 10 9.10 -26.60 -22.45
N LYS A 11 9.64 -26.32 -23.65
CA LYS A 11 9.10 -25.30 -24.55
C LYS A 11 7.61 -25.58 -24.75
N GLY A 12 6.77 -24.59 -24.44
CA GLY A 12 5.38 -24.52 -24.90
C GLY A 12 4.35 -25.11 -23.94
N GLY A 13 3.80 -24.28 -23.04
CA GLY A 13 2.71 -24.79 -22.20
C GLY A 13 2.12 -23.87 -21.14
N LYS A 14 2.00 -22.56 -21.40
CA LYS A 14 0.87 -21.68 -20.99
C LYS A 14 1.22 -20.22 -21.21
N LYS A 15 1.02 -19.82 -22.46
CA LYS A 15 0.63 -18.49 -22.92
C LYS A 15 -0.19 -17.80 -21.81
N GLY A 16 0.37 -16.73 -21.25
CA GLY A 16 -0.32 -15.75 -20.40
C GLY A 16 -1.29 -16.32 -19.39
N VAL A 17 -0.81 -16.60 -18.17
CA VAL A 17 -1.69 -16.40 -17.01
C VAL A 17 -2.09 -14.92 -17.07
N LYS A 18 -3.24 -14.63 -17.69
CA LYS A 18 -3.90 -13.33 -17.58
C LYS A 18 -3.98 -13.11 -16.09
N LYS A 19 -3.08 -12.28 -15.53
CA LYS A 19 -3.25 -11.76 -14.17
C LYS A 19 -4.70 -11.33 -14.13
N LYS A 20 -5.50 -11.90 -13.21
CA LYS A 20 -6.89 -11.45 -13.04
C LYS A 20 -6.81 -9.93 -13.04
N ILE A 21 -7.53 -9.30 -13.98
CA ILE A 21 -7.60 -7.84 -14.06
C ILE A 21 -8.44 -7.44 -12.86
N VAL A 22 -7.77 -7.35 -11.72
CA VAL A 22 -8.35 -6.94 -10.45
C VAL A 22 -8.06 -5.47 -10.33
N ASP A 23 -9.11 -4.71 -10.06
CA ASP A 23 -9.01 -3.28 -9.89
C ASP A 23 -7.97 -2.96 -8.79
N PRO A 24 -6.96 -2.11 -9.06
CA PRO A 24 -5.91 -1.80 -8.10
C PRO A 24 -6.40 -1.23 -6.76
N PHE A 25 -7.57 -0.59 -6.71
CA PHE A 25 -8.14 -0.03 -5.48
C PHE A 25 -8.77 -1.10 -4.57
N THR A 26 -9.16 -2.25 -5.09
CA THR A 26 -9.69 -3.36 -4.26
C THR A 26 -8.66 -3.91 -3.25
N ARG A 27 -7.37 -3.65 -3.49
CA ARG A 27 -6.25 -4.06 -2.62
C ARG A 27 -5.80 -2.95 -1.67
N LYS A 28 -6.48 -1.81 -1.67
CA LYS A 28 -6.16 -0.66 -0.82
C LYS A 28 -7.09 -0.61 0.37
N ASP A 29 -6.54 -0.21 1.50
CA ASP A 29 -7.28 0.03 2.73
C ASP A 29 -7.12 1.51 3.11
N TRP A 30 -8.16 2.07 3.74
CA TRP A 30 -8.22 3.47 4.16
C TRP A 30 -7.78 3.61 5.62
N TYR A 31 -7.02 4.66 5.91
CA TYR A 31 -6.54 5.01 7.24
C TYR A 31 -6.80 6.48 7.54
N ASP A 32 -7.22 6.80 8.76
CA ASP A 32 -7.35 8.19 9.22
C ASP A 32 -5.98 8.79 9.55
N VAL A 33 -5.74 9.99 9.01
CA VAL A 33 -4.59 10.84 9.36
C VAL A 33 -5.02 11.82 10.43
N LYS A 34 -4.39 11.74 11.59
CA LYS A 34 -4.66 12.63 12.73
C LYS A 34 -3.53 13.63 12.94
N ALA A 35 -3.89 14.89 13.13
CA ALA A 35 -2.97 15.95 13.48
C ALA A 35 -2.51 15.84 14.96
N PRO A 36 -1.35 16.43 15.30
CA PRO A 36 -0.88 16.60 16.67
C PRO A 36 -1.91 17.30 17.57
N SER A 37 -1.78 17.12 18.89
CA SER A 37 -2.70 17.70 19.89
C SER A 37 -2.62 19.23 20.03
N MET A 38 -1.74 19.89 19.28
CA MET A 38 -1.63 21.35 19.26
C MET A 38 -2.76 22.01 18.46
N PHE A 39 -3.45 21.26 17.60
CA PHE A 39 -4.53 21.77 16.75
C PHE A 39 -5.91 21.41 17.32
N THR A 40 -6.86 22.32 17.18
CA THR A 40 -8.26 22.12 17.61
C THR A 40 -8.95 21.04 16.77
N LYS A 41 -8.79 21.09 15.45
CA LYS A 41 -9.29 20.06 14.53
C LYS A 41 -8.18 19.06 14.24
N ARG A 42 -8.34 17.85 14.79
CA ARG A 42 -7.33 16.78 14.66
C ARG A 42 -7.57 15.84 13.49
N GLN A 43 -8.74 15.85 12.88
CA GLN A 43 -9.02 15.03 11.72
C GLN A 43 -8.58 15.77 10.47
N VAL A 44 -7.47 15.33 9.86
CA VAL A 44 -6.92 15.95 8.65
C VAL A 44 -7.60 15.38 7.41
N GLY A 45 -7.77 14.06 7.39
CA GLY A 45 -8.36 13.35 6.27
C GLY A 45 -8.02 11.86 6.31
N THR A 46 -8.35 11.17 5.23
CA THR A 46 -8.11 9.73 5.07
C THR A 46 -7.06 9.47 3.99
N THR A 47 -6.12 8.57 4.24
CA THR A 47 -5.11 8.15 3.29
C THR A 47 -5.26 6.67 2.94
N LEU A 48 -5.09 6.35 1.66
CA LEU A 48 -5.12 4.97 1.16
C LEU A 48 -3.70 4.40 1.06
N VAL A 49 -3.54 3.14 1.43
CA VAL A 49 -2.31 2.36 1.26
C VAL A 49 -2.66 0.96 0.80
N ASN A 50 -1.71 0.27 0.16
CA ASN A 50 -1.91 -1.12 -0.19
C ASN A 50 -1.98 -1.98 1.09
N ARG A 51 -2.90 -2.93 1.14
CA ARG A 51 -2.97 -3.94 2.19
C ARG A 51 -1.65 -4.72 2.27
N THR A 52 -1.25 -5.09 3.48
CA THR A 52 -0.07 -5.92 3.71
C THR A 52 -0.15 -7.20 2.89
N GLN A 53 0.90 -7.50 2.11
CA GLN A 53 1.01 -8.73 1.33
C GLN A 53 2.44 -9.24 1.32
N GLY A 54 2.64 -10.49 1.78
CA GLY A 54 3.96 -11.09 1.91
C GLY A 54 4.86 -10.24 2.81
N THR A 55 6.00 -9.81 2.28
CA THR A 55 6.98 -8.98 2.99
C THR A 55 6.70 -7.47 2.91
N LYS A 56 5.68 -7.04 2.14
CA LYS A 56 5.34 -5.61 2.03
C LYS A 56 4.29 -5.25 3.06
N ILE A 57 4.67 -4.47 4.07
CA ILE A 57 3.81 -4.10 5.19
C ILE A 57 3.16 -2.74 4.94
N ALA A 58 1.85 -2.62 5.19
CA ALA A 58 1.10 -1.37 5.00
C ALA A 58 1.65 -0.21 5.86
N SER A 59 2.07 -0.51 7.10
CA SER A 59 2.59 0.50 8.04
C SER A 59 3.88 1.16 7.56
N GLU A 60 4.77 0.42 6.88
CA GLU A 60 5.99 0.97 6.30
C GLU A 60 5.70 1.92 5.14
N GLY A 61 4.66 1.62 4.35
CA GLY A 61 4.20 2.51 3.27
C GLY A 61 3.40 3.72 3.75
N LEU A 62 2.96 3.73 5.01
CA LEU A 62 2.29 4.87 5.66
C LEU A 62 3.30 5.78 6.38
N LYS A 63 4.29 5.19 7.07
CA LYS A 63 5.36 5.92 7.74
C LYS A 63 6.22 6.65 6.70
N GLY A 64 6.62 7.89 7.01
CA GLY A 64 7.43 8.71 6.11
C GLY A 64 6.65 9.50 5.06
N ARG A 65 5.32 9.38 4.99
CA ARG A 65 4.50 10.31 4.19
C ARG A 65 4.47 11.69 4.85
N VAL A 66 4.72 12.72 4.05
CA VAL A 66 4.57 14.12 4.45
C VAL A 66 3.27 14.64 3.85
N PHE A 67 2.43 15.26 4.67
CA PHE A 67 1.17 15.87 4.27
C PHE A 67 1.26 17.37 4.49
N GLU A 68 0.96 18.13 3.45
CA GLU A 68 0.84 19.60 3.51
C GLU A 68 -0.63 19.96 3.62
N VAL A 69 -0.97 20.80 4.61
CA VAL A 69 -2.35 21.17 4.94
C VAL A 69 -2.37 22.64 5.34
N SER A 70 -3.44 23.35 4.97
CA SER A 70 -3.63 24.73 5.39
C SER A 70 -3.83 24.84 6.90
N LEU A 71 -3.25 25.87 7.52
CA LEU A 71 -3.46 26.15 8.94
C LEU A 71 -4.94 26.40 9.26
N ALA A 72 -5.65 27.05 8.34
CA ALA A 72 -7.07 27.38 8.50
C ALA A 72 -7.98 26.14 8.62
N ASP A 73 -7.54 24.99 8.11
CA ASP A 73 -8.31 23.74 8.20
C ASP A 73 -8.11 23.05 9.56
N LEU A 74 -6.97 23.29 10.21
CA LEU A 74 -6.58 22.68 11.49
C LEU A 74 -6.96 23.55 12.69
N GLN A 75 -7.04 24.86 12.49
CA GLN A 75 -7.34 25.85 13.50
C GLN A 75 -8.69 26.49 13.21
N ALA A 76 -9.61 26.42 14.18
CA ALA A 76 -10.79 27.28 14.16
C ALA A 76 -10.40 28.54 14.94
N ASP A 77 -10.25 29.66 14.25
CA ASP A 77 -10.29 30.99 14.88
C ASP A 77 -11.71 31.28 15.41
#